data_AF-A0A962U4U2-F1
#
_entry.id   AF-A0A962U4U2-F1
#
_cell.length_a   1.000
_cell.length_b   1.000
_cell.length_c   1.000
_cell.angle_alpha   90.00
_cell.angle_beta   90.00
_cell.angle_gamma   90.00
#
_symmetry.space_group_name_H-M   'P 1'
#
loop_
_entity.id
_entity.type
_entity.pdbx_description
1 polymer ?
#
loop_
_entity_poly.entity_id
_entity_poly.type
_entity_poly.pdbx_seq_one_letter_code
_entity_poly.pdbx_strand_id
1 'polypeptide(L)'
;MTMTEPEKKDRRSRTHEMVQKLLDERQEMLALFCRVAGLEPYSEPSPDGNLLQEFCQVLVDYSAFSHFEIYERIVSGRERRNQVVSVARDVYPRIAEASEVAVEFNDKYDASDHLLDLKELDRDLGKLGEELAVRIEMEDRIIQALTSR
;
A
#
# COMPACT_ATOMS: atom_id res chain seq x y z
N MET A 1 -18.03 15.68 -26.81
CA MET A 1 -16.61 15.65 -27.24
C MET A 1 -16.14 14.20 -27.19
N THR A 2 -16.09 13.54 -28.35
CA THR A 2 -15.89 12.09 -28.47
C THR A 2 -14.39 11.79 -28.42
N MET A 3 -13.91 11.14 -27.34
CA MET A 3 -12.51 10.73 -27.25
C MET A 3 -12.19 9.70 -28.33
N THR A 4 -11.05 9.85 -28.99
CA THR A 4 -10.63 9.00 -30.10
C THR A 4 -10.27 7.59 -29.60
N GLU A 5 -10.46 6.56 -30.43
CA GLU A 5 -10.10 5.16 -30.12
C GLU A 5 -8.64 4.96 -29.63
N PRO A 6 -7.61 5.63 -30.19
CA PRO A 6 -6.24 5.55 -29.66
C PRO A 6 -6.10 6.10 -28.24
N GLU A 7 -6.76 7.21 -27.89
CA GLU A 7 -6.71 7.77 -26.53
C GLU A 7 -7.35 6.83 -25.49
N LYS A 8 -8.42 6.12 -25.88
CA LYS A 8 -9.05 5.13 -24.99
C LYS A 8 -8.15 3.92 -24.75
N LYS A 9 -7.40 3.47 -25.77
CA LYS A 9 -6.47 2.33 -25.69
C LYS A 9 -5.27 2.65 -24.81
N ASP A 10 -4.68 3.83 -24.97
CA ASP A 10 -3.55 4.32 -24.15
C ASP A 10 -3.94 4.45 -22.67
N ARG A 11 -5.10 5.05 -22.37
CA ARG A 11 -5.59 5.17 -20.98
C ARG A 11 -5.83 3.84 -20.28
N ARG A 12 -6.28 2.82 -21.02
CA ARG A 12 -6.48 1.47 -20.48
C ARG A 12 -5.15 0.78 -20.18
N SER A 13 -4.16 0.90 -21.06
CA SER A 13 -2.81 0.37 -20.83
C SER A 13 -2.21 0.95 -19.56
N ARG A 14 -2.23 2.28 -19.42
CA ARG A 14 -1.69 2.97 -18.23
C ARG A 14 -2.38 2.58 -16.93
N THR A 15 -3.70 2.37 -16.97
CA THR A 15 -4.45 1.93 -15.77
C THR A 15 -4.08 0.50 -15.41
N HIS A 16 -3.88 -0.36 -16.39
CA HIS A 16 -3.46 -1.75 -16.16
C HIS A 16 -2.03 -1.82 -15.61
N GLU A 17 -1.10 -1.05 -16.17
CA GLU A 17 0.29 -0.94 -15.69
C GLU A 17 0.35 -0.43 -14.25
N MET A 18 -0.42 0.62 -13.92
CA MET A 18 -0.52 1.15 -12.56
C MET A 18 -1.07 0.12 -11.57
N VAL A 19 -2.13 -0.61 -11.94
CA VAL A 19 -2.71 -1.67 -11.10
C VAL A 19 -1.72 -2.82 -10.92
N GLN A 20 -1.03 -3.23 -11.99
CA GLN A 20 -0.03 -4.30 -11.88
C GLN A 20 1.09 -3.91 -10.92
N LYS A 21 1.62 -2.70 -11.05
CA LYS A 21 2.66 -2.20 -10.15
C LYS A 21 2.20 -2.14 -8.69
N LEU A 22 0.95 -1.70 -8.42
CA LEU A 22 0.39 -1.74 -7.06
C LEU A 22 0.38 -3.16 -6.49
N LEU A 23 -0.03 -4.14 -7.29
CA LEU A 23 -0.12 -5.54 -6.85
C LEU A 23 1.26 -6.14 -6.60
N ASP A 24 2.25 -5.80 -7.43
CA ASP A 24 3.63 -6.25 -7.26
C ASP A 24 4.24 -5.69 -5.96
N GLU A 25 4.09 -4.37 -5.70
CA GLU A 25 4.57 -3.74 -4.46
C GLU A 25 3.84 -4.29 -3.22
N ARG A 26 2.53 -4.53 -3.32
CA ARG A 26 1.75 -5.17 -2.24
C ARG A 26 2.29 -6.57 -1.92
N GLN A 27 2.59 -7.36 -2.95
CA GLN A 27 3.10 -8.71 -2.77
C GLN A 27 4.44 -8.71 -2.05
N GLU A 28 5.36 -7.81 -2.44
CA GLU A 28 6.66 -7.64 -1.80
C GLU A 28 6.51 -7.23 -0.34
N MET A 29 5.66 -6.23 -0.07
CA MET A 29 5.36 -5.77 1.30
C MET A 29 4.81 -6.88 2.19
N LEU A 30 3.83 -7.66 1.70
CA LEU A 30 3.23 -8.76 2.46
C LEU A 30 4.22 -9.91 2.70
N ALA A 31 5.10 -10.20 1.74
CA ALA A 31 6.12 -11.20 1.90
C ALA A 31 7.09 -10.81 3.03
N LEU A 32 7.58 -9.57 3.04
CA LEU A 32 8.44 -9.07 4.11
C LEU A 32 7.72 -9.00 5.46
N PHE A 33 6.45 -8.57 5.50
CA PHE A 33 5.65 -8.58 6.71
C PHE A 33 5.58 -9.98 7.34
N CYS A 34 5.28 -11.02 6.56
CA CYS A 34 5.23 -12.40 7.04
C CYS A 34 6.57 -12.89 7.61
N ARG A 35 7.68 -12.48 6.98
CA ARG A 35 9.04 -12.82 7.44
C ARG A 35 9.36 -12.15 8.78
N VAL A 36 9.05 -10.86 8.90
CA VAL A 36 9.27 -10.08 10.14
C VAL A 36 8.38 -10.57 11.28
N ALA A 37 7.13 -10.94 10.99
CA ALA A 37 6.19 -11.50 11.97
C ALA A 37 6.52 -12.96 12.38
N GLY A 38 7.59 -13.55 11.85
CA GLY A 38 8.01 -14.92 12.20
C GLY A 38 7.02 -16.00 11.75
N LEU A 39 6.21 -15.73 10.72
CA LEU A 39 5.22 -16.69 10.19
C LEU A 39 5.85 -17.75 9.26
N GLU A 40 7.15 -17.65 8.97
CA GLU A 40 7.87 -18.68 8.22
C GLU A 40 8.30 -19.85 9.12
N PRO A 41 7.92 -21.11 8.81
CA PRO A 41 8.24 -22.27 9.64
C PRO A 41 9.73 -22.67 9.68
N TYR A 42 10.63 -21.90 9.05
CA TYR A 42 12.03 -22.27 8.82
C TYR A 42 13.08 -21.22 9.24
N SER A 43 12.69 -20.17 9.97
CA SER A 43 13.63 -19.10 10.37
C SER A 43 14.04 -19.22 11.86
N GLU A 44 15.36 -19.21 12.11
CA GLU A 44 16.02 -19.18 13.44
C GLU A 44 15.76 -17.82 14.18
N PRO A 45 16.13 -17.64 15.47
CA PRO A 45 15.39 -16.79 16.39
C PRO A 45 15.62 -15.28 16.14
N SER A 46 14.52 -14.53 16.26
CA SER A 46 14.36 -13.07 16.15
C SER A 46 14.63 -12.45 14.76
N PRO A 47 13.79 -11.49 14.30
CA PRO A 47 14.07 -10.76 13.08
C PRO A 47 15.39 -10.01 13.23
N ASP A 48 16.37 -10.29 12.37
CA ASP A 48 17.59 -9.49 12.28
C ASP A 48 17.18 -8.04 11.95
N GLY A 49 17.78 -7.04 12.61
CA GLY A 49 17.43 -5.63 12.43
C GLY A 49 17.47 -5.14 10.98
N ASN A 50 18.25 -5.81 10.12
CA ASN A 50 18.29 -5.57 8.68
C ASN A 50 16.97 -5.93 7.98
N LEU A 51 16.33 -7.03 8.36
CA LEU A 51 15.06 -7.46 7.77
C LEU A 51 13.91 -6.52 8.16
N LEU A 52 13.91 -6.07 9.42
CA LEU A 52 12.93 -5.08 9.87
C LEU A 52 13.11 -3.76 9.13
N GLN A 53 14.35 -3.33 8.90
CA GLN A 53 14.61 -2.11 8.14
C GLN A 53 14.23 -2.24 6.66
N GLU A 54 14.51 -3.37 6.03
CA GLU A 54 14.05 -3.68 4.67
C GLU A 54 12.51 -3.61 4.57
N PHE A 55 11.81 -4.22 5.53
CA PHE A 55 10.36 -4.15 5.60
C PHE A 55 9.85 -2.70 5.76
N CYS A 56 10.46 -1.92 6.64
CA CYS A 56 10.11 -0.52 6.85
C CYS A 56 10.23 0.32 5.56
N GLN A 57 11.29 0.11 4.77
CA GLN A 57 11.47 0.82 3.48
C GLN A 57 10.35 0.44 2.49
N VAL A 58 10.11 -0.85 2.30
CA VAL A 58 9.07 -1.34 1.37
C VAL A 58 7.67 -0.90 1.82
N LEU A 59 7.40 -0.87 3.12
CA LEU A 59 6.13 -0.40 3.68
C LEU A 59 5.86 1.07 3.32
N VAL A 60 6.86 1.93 3.41
CA VAL A 60 6.75 3.36 3.07
C VAL A 60 6.62 3.54 1.56
N ASP A 61 7.40 2.80 0.76
CA ASP A 61 7.33 2.87 -0.70
C ASP A 61 5.94 2.47 -1.22
N TYR A 62 5.42 1.32 -0.77
CA TYR A 62 4.04 0.89 -1.07
C TYR A 62 3.01 1.92 -0.59
N SER A 63 3.26 2.52 0.58
CA SER A 63 2.39 3.55 1.14
C SER A 63 2.32 4.79 0.27
N ALA A 64 3.48 5.29 -0.16
CA ALA A 64 3.64 6.45 -1.01
C ALA A 64 3.11 6.21 -2.42
N PHE A 65 3.39 5.05 -3.03
CA PHE A 65 2.95 4.72 -4.39
C PHE A 65 1.43 4.87 -4.53
N SER A 66 0.67 4.30 -3.60
CA SER A 66 -0.78 4.40 -3.59
C SER A 66 -1.26 5.84 -3.45
N HIS A 67 -0.61 6.62 -2.56
CA HIS A 67 -0.91 8.04 -2.34
C HIS A 67 -0.69 8.90 -3.59
N PHE A 68 0.42 8.70 -4.29
CA PHE A 68 0.77 9.52 -5.44
C PHE A 68 0.12 9.04 -6.73
N GLU A 69 0.18 7.76 -7.10
CA GLU A 69 -0.29 7.33 -8.42
C GLU A 69 -1.82 7.25 -8.53
N ILE A 70 -2.48 6.75 -7.48
CA ILE A 70 -3.93 6.50 -7.53
C ILE A 70 -4.70 7.75 -7.14
N TYR A 71 -4.33 8.38 -6.02
CA TYR A 71 -5.11 9.52 -5.52
C TYR A 71 -4.78 10.81 -6.24
N GLU A 72 -3.53 11.10 -6.64
CA GLU A 72 -3.24 12.28 -7.46
C GLU A 72 -4.05 12.22 -8.75
N ARG A 73 -4.13 11.06 -9.42
CA ARG A 73 -4.93 10.88 -10.64
C ARG A 73 -6.41 11.18 -10.45
N ILE A 74 -6.96 10.86 -9.29
CA ILE A 74 -8.38 11.06 -8.95
C ILE A 74 -8.64 12.50 -8.53
N VAL A 75 -7.81 13.06 -7.64
CA VAL A 75 -7.91 14.43 -7.11
C VAL A 75 -7.60 15.49 -8.18
N SER A 76 -6.66 15.20 -9.09
CA SER A 76 -6.31 16.10 -10.21
C SER A 76 -7.35 16.15 -11.33
N GLY A 77 -8.50 15.47 -11.16
CA GLY A 77 -9.59 15.46 -12.13
C GLY A 77 -9.25 14.76 -13.45
N ARG A 78 -8.18 13.94 -13.50
CA ARG A 78 -7.82 13.17 -14.70
C ARG A 78 -8.77 11.98 -14.89
N GLU A 79 -9.41 11.51 -13.83
CA GLU A 79 -10.48 10.53 -13.88
C GLU A 79 -11.84 11.19 -14.12
N ARG A 80 -12.57 10.73 -15.14
CA ARG A 80 -13.87 11.28 -15.56
C ARG A 80 -15.05 10.40 -15.17
N ARG A 81 -14.79 9.16 -14.73
CA ARG A 81 -15.81 8.22 -14.29
C ARG A 81 -16.25 8.58 -12.87
N ASN A 82 -17.44 9.17 -12.75
CA ASN A 82 -18.02 9.58 -11.45
C ASN A 82 -18.06 8.46 -10.42
N GLN A 83 -18.30 7.22 -10.84
CA GLN A 83 -18.30 6.06 -9.95
C GLN A 83 -16.92 5.81 -9.33
N VAL A 84 -15.85 5.89 -10.12
CA VAL A 84 -14.47 5.72 -9.64
C VAL A 84 -14.11 6.83 -8.65
N VAL A 85 -14.45 8.08 -9.00
CA VAL A 85 -14.20 9.24 -8.14
C VAL A 85 -14.96 9.13 -6.82
N SER A 86 -16.22 8.70 -6.85
CA SER A 86 -17.02 8.50 -5.63
C SER A 86 -16.41 7.43 -4.74
N VAL A 87 -16.13 6.25 -5.28
CA VAL A 87 -15.54 5.14 -4.51
C VAL A 87 -14.23 5.57 -3.86
N ALA A 88 -13.34 6.21 -4.62
CA ALA A 88 -12.06 6.66 -4.10
C ALA A 88 -12.19 7.71 -3.00
N ARG A 89 -13.10 8.68 -3.15
CA ARG A 89 -13.37 9.69 -2.10
C ARG A 89 -13.93 9.04 -0.84
N ASP A 90 -14.77 8.03 -1.00
CA ASP A 90 -15.43 7.36 0.13
C ASP A 90 -14.45 6.48 0.92
N VAL A 91 -13.43 5.89 0.27
CA VAL A 91 -12.44 5.03 0.93
C VAL A 91 -11.17 5.74 1.37
N TYR A 92 -10.86 6.90 0.78
CA TYR A 92 -9.61 7.63 1.06
C TYR A 92 -9.38 7.94 2.55
N PRO A 93 -10.38 8.38 3.34
CA PRO A 93 -10.16 8.65 4.76
C PRO A 93 -9.60 7.44 5.51
N ARG A 94 -10.13 6.24 5.22
CA ARG A 94 -9.68 5.01 5.88
C ARG A 94 -8.29 4.58 5.42
N ILE A 95 -7.95 4.83 4.14
CA ILE A 95 -6.59 4.60 3.64
C ILE A 95 -5.59 5.58 4.28
N ALA A 96 -5.97 6.84 4.46
CA ALA A 96 -5.11 7.83 5.13
C ALA A 96 -4.83 7.43 6.59
N GLU A 97 -5.86 6.97 7.33
CA GLU A 97 -5.70 6.43 8.70
C GLU A 97 -4.73 5.22 8.73
N ALA A 98 -4.88 4.27 7.80
CA ALA A 98 -3.98 3.12 7.73
C ALA A 98 -2.54 3.51 7.33
N SER A 99 -2.38 4.50 6.45
CA SER A 99 -1.08 5.06 6.08
C SER A 99 -0.39 5.74 7.27
N GLU A 100 -1.14 6.41 8.16
CA GLU A 100 -0.59 7.00 9.38
C GLU A 100 -0.01 5.92 10.30
N VAL A 101 -0.70 4.79 10.48
CA VAL A 101 -0.17 3.66 11.26
C VAL A 101 1.09 3.06 10.63
N ALA A 102 1.17 3.00 9.30
CA ALA A 102 2.36 2.54 8.60
C ALA A 102 3.56 3.49 8.82
N VAL A 103 3.33 4.81 8.83
CA VAL A 103 4.35 5.83 9.12
C VAL A 103 4.77 5.74 10.59
N GLU A 104 3.84 5.67 11.54
CA GLU A 104 4.14 5.50 12.96
C GLU A 104 5.01 4.25 13.23
N PHE A 105 4.71 3.14 12.53
CA PHE A 105 5.49 1.93 12.62
C PHE A 105 6.90 2.13 12.07
N ASN A 106 7.03 2.73 10.88
CA ASN A 106 8.33 3.02 10.27
C ASN A 106 9.18 3.92 11.18
N ASP A 107 8.62 5.02 11.68
CA ASP A 107 9.32 5.97 12.56
C ASP A 107 9.82 5.30 13.86
N LYS A 108 9.05 4.34 14.39
CA LYS A 108 9.42 3.62 15.62
C LYS A 108 10.54 2.60 15.39
N TYR A 109 10.58 1.98 14.21
CA TYR A 109 11.46 0.85 13.91
C TYR A 109 12.55 1.16 12.88
N ASP A 110 12.73 2.43 12.50
CA ASP A 110 13.87 2.85 11.69
C ASP A 110 15.16 2.84 12.54
N ALA A 111 16.04 1.89 12.24
CA ALA A 111 17.29 1.66 12.95
C ALA A 111 18.38 2.70 12.61
N SER A 112 18.07 3.69 11.77
CA SER A 112 19.02 4.70 11.32
C SER A 112 19.54 5.59 12.45
N ASP A 113 18.80 5.72 13.56
CA ASP A 113 19.07 6.72 14.59
C ASP A 113 19.33 6.13 16.00
N HIS A 114 18.85 4.92 16.35
CA HIS A 114 18.95 4.36 17.71
C HIS A 114 18.95 2.81 17.78
N LEU A 115 19.31 2.26 18.96
CA LEU A 115 19.09 0.84 19.29
C LEU A 115 17.58 0.54 19.33
N LEU A 116 17.14 -0.39 18.48
CA LEU A 116 15.74 -0.78 18.38
C LEU A 116 15.23 -1.50 19.63
N ASP A 117 14.16 -0.99 20.24
CA ASP A 117 13.42 -1.69 21.30
C ASP A 117 12.34 -2.59 20.67
N LEU A 118 12.65 -3.88 20.57
CA LEU A 118 11.78 -4.87 19.96
C LEU A 118 10.72 -5.45 20.90
N LYS A 119 10.63 -5.00 22.17
CA LYS A 119 9.69 -5.57 23.15
C LYS A 119 8.22 -5.48 22.73
N GLU A 120 7.87 -4.42 22.00
CA GLU A 120 6.51 -4.18 21.53
C GLU A 120 6.30 -4.60 20.06
N LEU A 121 7.31 -5.20 19.42
CA LEU A 121 7.29 -5.49 17.98
C LEU A 121 6.11 -6.37 17.59
N ASP A 122 5.86 -7.46 18.31
CA ASP A 122 4.75 -8.38 17.99
C ASP A 122 3.38 -7.69 18.06
N ARG A 123 3.20 -6.82 19.06
CA ARG A 123 1.95 -6.07 19.25
C ARG A 123 1.75 -5.06 18.12
N ASP A 124 2.81 -4.34 17.76
CA ASP A 124 2.75 -3.30 16.75
C ASP A 124 2.65 -3.90 15.33
N LEU A 125 3.26 -5.06 15.08
CA LEU A 125 3.04 -5.85 13.87
C LEU A 125 1.60 -6.35 13.77
N GLY A 126 0.99 -6.74 14.88
CA GLY A 126 -0.44 -7.09 14.93
C GLY A 126 -1.33 -5.93 14.49
N LYS A 127 -1.15 -4.75 15.11
CA LYS A 127 -1.86 -3.51 14.73
C LYS A 127 -1.62 -3.14 13.26
N LEU A 128 -0.37 -3.20 12.81
CA LEU A 128 -0.01 -2.90 11.43
C LEU A 128 -0.68 -3.86 10.44
N GLY A 129 -0.68 -5.16 10.73
CA GLY A 129 -1.32 -6.18 9.89
C GLY A 129 -2.83 -5.97 9.74
N GLU A 130 -3.51 -5.61 10.83
CA GLU A 130 -4.94 -5.27 10.80
C GLU A 130 -5.22 -4.06 9.90
N GLU A 131 -4.44 -2.99 10.04
CA GLU A 131 -4.63 -1.77 9.24
C GLU A 131 -4.21 -1.96 7.77
N LEU A 132 -3.18 -2.77 7.50
CA LEU A 132 -2.82 -3.19 6.14
C LEU A 132 -3.96 -3.98 5.48
N ALA A 133 -4.63 -4.88 6.20
CA ALA A 133 -5.76 -5.63 5.66
C ALA A 133 -6.93 -4.70 5.27
N VAL A 134 -7.27 -3.75 6.15
CA VAL A 134 -8.28 -2.72 5.89
C VAL A 134 -7.90 -1.90 4.66
N ARG A 135 -6.65 -1.46 4.59
CA ARG A 135 -6.15 -0.68 3.45
C ARG A 135 -6.24 -1.45 2.14
N ILE A 136 -5.82 -2.71 2.12
CA ILE A 136 -5.89 -3.57 0.94
C ILE A 136 -7.33 -3.72 0.46
N GLU A 137 -8.30 -3.90 1.36
CA GLU A 137 -9.72 -3.97 1.01
C GLU A 137 -10.20 -2.66 0.33
N MET A 138 -9.77 -1.51 0.85
CA MET A 138 -10.12 -0.22 0.28
C MET A 138 -9.48 0.01 -1.10
N GLU A 139 -8.21 -0.40 -1.28
CA GLU A 139 -7.53 -0.37 -2.56
C GLU A 139 -8.21 -1.29 -3.59
N ASP A 140 -8.63 -2.48 -3.17
CA ASP A 140 -9.34 -3.42 -4.03
C ASP A 140 -10.67 -2.86 -4.53
N ARG A 141 -11.40 -2.11 -3.69
CA ARG A 141 -12.60 -1.38 -4.12
C ARG A 141 -12.28 -0.35 -5.21
N ILE A 142 -11.15 0.36 -5.10
CA ILE A 142 -10.70 1.30 -6.14
C ILE A 142 -10.30 0.56 -7.42
N ILE A 143 -9.53 -0.52 -7.32
CA ILE A 143 -9.11 -1.36 -8.45
C ILE A 143 -10.34 -1.90 -9.19
N GLN A 144 -11.32 -2.42 -8.45
CA GLN A 144 -12.59 -2.90 -9.02
C GLN A 144 -13.32 -1.79 -9.76
N ALA A 145 -13.41 -0.59 -9.20
CA ALA A 145 -14.02 0.55 -9.88
C ALA A 145 -13.23 0.94 -11.15
N LEU A 146 -11.90 0.93 -11.09
CA LEU A 146 -11.01 1.27 -12.21
C LEU A 146 -11.09 0.25 -13.36
N THR A 147 -11.31 -1.03 -13.05
CA THR A 147 -11.34 -2.14 -14.01
C THR A 147 -12.75 -2.53 -14.44
N SER A 148 -13.78 -2.09 -13.70
CA SER A 148 -15.19 -2.26 -14.06
C SER A 148 -15.50 -1.59 -15.40
N ARG A 149 -16.31 -2.28 -16.20
CA ARG A 149 -16.62 -1.94 -17.60
C ARG A 149 -17.76 -0.95 -17.74
#